data_AF-A0A2R5L9U2-F1
#
_entry.id   AF-A0A2R5L9U2-F1
#
_cell.length_a   1.000
_cell.length_b   1.000
_cell.length_c   1.000
_cell.angle_alpha   90.00
_cell.angle_beta   90.00
_cell.angle_gamma   90.00
#
_symmetry.space_group_name_H-M   'P 1'
#
loop_
_entity.id
_entity.type
_entity.pdbx_description
1 polymer ?
#
loop_
_entity_poly.entity_id
_entity_poly.type
_entity_poly.pdbx_seq_one_letter_code
_entity_poly.pdbx_strand_id
1 'polypeptide(L)'
;MLQLVAFIAGCCIVATAQNTCEQGPVDARKSIVGPGGGKLYLVKSTYPQNITCLYTVPPASGTEWPAPYPFGFKNKKTGEWVKRTGTVNGEGANVIDSDSGFGETNTTLLYSDYQNCAVGLFHGGNVKDGPHLELFKYSAGADDSQALQCCEERFAEELQRQAKTAADVIEVNKDCVYPE
;
A
#
# COMPACT_ATOMS: atom_id res chain seq x y z
N MET A 1 57.05 31.95 20.99
CA MET A 1 56.22 31.71 19.80
C MET A 1 55.27 30.56 20.12
N LEU A 2 54.00 30.87 20.39
CA LEU A 2 52.92 29.89 20.51
C LEU A 2 52.55 29.42 19.10
N GLN A 3 52.60 28.11 18.84
CA GLN A 3 51.93 27.50 17.68
C GLN A 3 50.71 26.74 18.20
N LEU A 4 49.54 27.38 18.10
CA LEU A 4 48.26 26.71 18.24
C LEU A 4 47.96 26.00 16.91
N VAL A 5 47.97 24.67 16.92
CA VAL A 5 47.49 23.86 15.79
C VAL A 5 45.99 23.69 15.97
N ALA A 6 45.19 24.41 15.17
CA ALA A 6 43.75 24.25 15.13
C ALA A 6 43.40 23.01 14.30
N PHE A 7 43.08 21.90 14.96
CA PHE A 7 42.44 20.76 14.32
C PHE A 7 40.95 21.09 14.10
N ILE A 8 40.60 21.46 12.87
CA ILE A 8 39.21 21.55 12.44
C ILE A 8 38.73 20.11 12.21
N ALA A 9 38.13 19.52 13.24
CA ALA A 9 37.32 18.31 13.11
C ALA A 9 36.09 18.68 12.27
N GLY A 10 36.16 18.41 10.96
CA GLY A 10 35.02 18.52 10.06
C GLY A 10 33.99 17.48 10.45
N CYS A 11 33.02 17.87 11.28
CA CYS A 11 31.78 17.11 11.42
C CYS A 11 31.11 17.06 10.05
N CYS A 12 31.19 15.91 9.39
CA CYS A 12 30.28 15.54 8.31
C CYS A 12 28.87 15.50 8.90
N ILE A 13 28.21 16.65 8.99
CA ILE A 13 26.77 16.71 9.15
C ILE A 13 26.23 16.19 7.83
N VAL A 14 25.98 14.88 7.78
CA VAL A 14 25.13 14.29 6.76
C VAL A 14 23.77 14.92 7.00
N ALA A 15 23.47 15.99 6.26
CA ALA A 15 22.12 16.53 6.20
C ALA A 15 21.25 15.43 5.59
N THR A 16 20.68 14.58 6.44
CA THR A 16 19.56 13.73 6.05
C THR A 16 18.47 14.70 5.63
N ALA A 17 18.25 14.85 4.33
CA ALA A 17 17.06 15.50 3.83
C ALA A 17 15.88 14.83 4.54
N GLN A 18 15.22 15.55 5.44
CA GLN A 18 14.04 15.04 6.10
C GLN A 18 12.99 14.93 5.00
N ASN A 19 12.80 13.72 4.49
CA ASN A 19 11.70 13.38 3.60
C ASN A 19 10.42 13.73 4.37
N THR A 20 9.77 14.82 4.00
CA THR A 20 8.48 15.18 4.57
C THR A 20 7.44 14.32 3.88
N CYS A 21 7.35 13.04 4.27
CA CYS A 21 6.23 12.18 3.94
C CYS A 21 4.99 12.81 4.60
N GLU A 22 4.32 13.72 3.87
CA GLU A 22 3.27 14.58 4.40
C GLU A 22 2.24 13.76 5.17
N GLN A 23 1.96 14.19 6.39
CA GLN A 23 0.94 13.61 7.25
C GLN A 23 -0.29 14.53 7.20
N GLY A 24 -1.40 14.00 6.72
CA GLY A 24 -2.70 14.65 6.72
C GLY A 24 -3.80 13.59 6.78
N PRO A 25 -5.06 14.00 7.03
CA PRO A 25 -6.17 13.06 6.94
C PRO A 25 -6.20 12.46 5.52
N VAL A 26 -6.20 11.13 5.44
CA VAL A 26 -6.25 10.44 4.16
C VAL A 26 -7.69 10.42 3.66
N ASP A 27 -7.89 10.81 2.40
CA ASP A 27 -9.18 10.69 1.71
C ASP A 27 -9.21 9.36 0.94
N ALA A 28 -10.08 8.45 1.37
CA ALA A 28 -10.23 7.13 0.78
C ALA A 28 -10.66 7.20 -0.68
N ARG A 29 -11.60 8.07 -1.07
CA ARG A 29 -12.08 8.16 -2.45
C ARG A 29 -10.98 8.67 -3.37
N LYS A 30 -10.22 9.68 -2.92
CA LYS A 30 -9.05 10.18 -3.64
C LYS A 30 -7.98 9.11 -3.77
N SER A 31 -7.75 8.32 -2.71
CA SER A 31 -6.84 7.18 -2.76
C SER A 31 -7.33 6.14 -3.76
N ILE A 32 -8.57 5.66 -3.66
CA ILE A 32 -9.15 4.63 -4.55
C ILE A 32 -9.00 5.02 -6.03
N VAL A 33 -9.25 6.29 -6.40
CA VAL A 33 -9.06 6.79 -7.77
C VAL A 33 -7.58 6.89 -8.14
N GLY A 34 -6.74 7.32 -7.19
CA GLY A 34 -5.29 7.43 -7.33
C GLY A 34 -4.88 8.30 -8.52
N PRO A 35 -3.95 7.84 -9.38
CA PRO A 35 -3.50 8.58 -10.56
C PRO A 35 -4.56 8.70 -11.67
N GLY A 36 -5.77 8.14 -11.48
CA GLY A 36 -6.87 8.20 -12.44
C GLY A 36 -6.86 7.12 -13.52
N GLY A 37 -6.01 6.08 -13.37
CA GLY A 37 -5.97 4.93 -14.27
C GLY A 37 -4.90 3.91 -13.91
N GLY A 38 -4.83 2.82 -14.69
CA GLY A 38 -3.88 1.73 -14.49
C GLY A 38 -4.39 0.66 -13.52
N LYS A 39 -3.48 0.07 -12.75
CA LYS A 39 -3.76 -0.97 -11.74
C LYS A 39 -3.19 -0.56 -10.39
N LEU A 40 -3.79 -1.08 -9.33
CA LEU A 40 -3.26 -1.00 -7.98
C LEU A 40 -2.88 -2.42 -7.53
N TYR A 41 -1.61 -2.64 -7.22
CA TYR A 41 -1.05 -3.93 -6.85
C TYR A 41 -0.90 -4.05 -5.35
N LEU A 42 -1.36 -5.16 -4.77
CA LEU A 42 -1.00 -5.50 -3.40
C LEU A 42 0.45 -6.04 -3.40
N VAL A 43 1.35 -5.29 -2.78
CA VAL A 43 2.79 -5.59 -2.74
C VAL A 43 3.10 -6.42 -1.50
N LYS A 44 2.73 -5.91 -0.32
CA LYS A 44 2.99 -6.56 0.97
C LYS A 44 1.72 -6.68 1.78
N SER A 45 1.60 -7.78 2.53
CA SER A 45 0.51 -7.97 3.49
C SER A 45 1.01 -8.77 4.68
N THR A 46 0.46 -8.51 5.86
CA THR A 46 0.63 -9.39 7.03
C THR A 46 -0.48 -10.43 7.17
N TYR A 47 -1.47 -10.42 6.26
CA TYR A 47 -2.55 -11.39 6.25
C TYR A 47 -2.15 -12.70 5.56
N PRO A 48 -2.21 -13.86 6.23
CA PRO A 48 -1.96 -15.15 5.61
C PRO A 48 -3.06 -15.52 4.61
N GLN A 49 -2.77 -15.35 3.31
CA GLN A 49 -3.71 -15.62 2.24
C GLN A 49 -3.20 -16.61 1.18
N ASN A 50 -4.10 -17.43 0.64
CA ASN A 50 -3.81 -18.44 -0.39
C ASN A 50 -3.82 -17.88 -1.83
N ILE A 51 -3.63 -16.56 -1.96
CA ILE A 51 -3.58 -15.84 -3.24
C ILE A 51 -2.29 -15.03 -3.34
N THR A 52 -1.87 -14.71 -4.57
CA THR A 52 -0.70 -13.88 -4.90
C THR A 52 -1.03 -13.02 -6.12
N CYS A 53 -0.21 -12.02 -6.43
CA CYS A 53 -0.39 -11.13 -7.57
C CYS A 53 -1.77 -10.46 -7.59
N LEU A 54 -2.29 -10.08 -6.41
CA LEU A 54 -3.56 -9.37 -6.34
C LEU A 54 -3.40 -7.98 -6.96
N TYR A 55 -4.34 -7.63 -7.83
CA TYR A 55 -4.47 -6.30 -8.40
C TYR A 55 -5.93 -5.88 -8.46
N THR A 56 -6.16 -4.58 -8.33
CA THR A 56 -7.44 -3.93 -8.62
C THR A 56 -7.26 -2.93 -9.77
N VAL A 57 -8.35 -2.59 -10.44
CA VAL A 57 -8.38 -1.52 -11.44
C VAL A 57 -9.18 -0.37 -10.84
N PRO A 58 -8.53 0.76 -10.51
CA PRO A 58 -9.20 1.93 -9.97
C PRO A 58 -10.42 2.39 -10.80
N PRO A 59 -11.54 2.77 -10.15
CA PRO A 59 -12.65 3.40 -10.85
C PRO A 59 -12.23 4.78 -11.39
N ALA A 60 -12.85 5.21 -12.49
CA ALA A 60 -12.56 6.49 -13.10
C ALA A 60 -13.01 7.67 -12.21
N SER A 61 -12.31 8.80 -12.30
CA SER A 61 -12.71 10.05 -11.66
C SER A 61 -14.15 10.43 -12.03
N GLY A 62 -14.97 10.77 -11.03
CA GLY A 62 -16.37 11.14 -11.22
C GLY A 62 -17.36 9.97 -11.28
N THR A 63 -16.91 8.73 -11.06
CA THR A 63 -17.81 7.59 -10.88
C THR A 63 -18.67 7.77 -9.61
N GLU A 64 -19.94 7.33 -9.67
CA GLU A 64 -20.81 7.31 -8.50
C GLU A 64 -20.39 6.22 -7.49
N TRP A 65 -20.61 6.47 -6.21
CA TRP A 65 -20.22 5.57 -5.12
C TRP A 65 -21.45 4.85 -4.54
N PRO A 66 -21.38 3.53 -4.24
CA PRO A 66 -20.24 2.64 -4.44
C PRO A 66 -19.96 2.37 -5.93
N ALA A 67 -18.67 2.38 -6.29
CA ALA A 67 -18.21 2.24 -7.67
C ALA A 67 -17.86 0.76 -7.96
N PRO A 68 -18.26 0.20 -9.11
CA PRO A 68 -17.79 -1.11 -9.52
C PRO A 68 -16.30 -1.05 -9.88
N TYR A 69 -15.53 -2.08 -9.51
CA TYR A 69 -14.13 -2.18 -9.90
C TYR A 69 -13.75 -3.62 -10.31
N PRO A 70 -13.05 -3.80 -11.44
CA PRO A 70 -12.41 -5.07 -11.76
C PRO A 70 -11.25 -5.36 -10.81
N PHE A 71 -11.08 -6.64 -10.46
CA PHE A 71 -9.89 -7.11 -9.76
C PHE A 71 -9.51 -8.52 -10.17
N GLY A 72 -8.29 -8.91 -9.87
CA GLY A 72 -7.82 -10.27 -10.10
C GLY A 72 -6.67 -10.67 -9.21
N PHE A 73 -6.45 -11.97 -9.12
CA PHE A 73 -5.36 -12.56 -8.35
C PHE A 73 -5.00 -13.93 -8.93
N LYS A 74 -3.81 -14.42 -8.60
CA LYS A 74 -3.36 -15.77 -8.94
C LYS A 74 -3.57 -16.69 -7.74
N ASN A 75 -4.18 -17.85 -7.97
CA ASN A 75 -4.35 -18.87 -6.93
C ASN A 75 -3.01 -19.54 -6.65
N LYS A 76 -2.54 -19.56 -5.39
CA LYS A 76 -1.24 -20.16 -5.04
C LYS A 76 -1.19 -21.68 -5.23
N LYS A 77 -2.33 -22.37 -5.14
CA LYS A 77 -2.42 -23.83 -5.30
C LYS A 77 -2.45 -24.26 -6.77
N THR A 78 -3.25 -23.58 -7.59
CA THR A 78 -3.44 -23.99 -9.01
C THR A 78 -2.55 -23.22 -9.97
N GLY A 79 -2.05 -22.05 -9.57
CA GLY A 79 -1.32 -21.14 -10.45
C GLY A 79 -2.22 -20.41 -11.46
N GLU A 80 -3.53 -20.57 -11.39
CA GLU A 80 -4.47 -19.96 -12.33
C GLU A 80 -4.84 -18.53 -11.92
N TRP A 81 -5.10 -17.70 -12.92
CA TRP A 81 -5.65 -16.36 -12.73
C TRP A 81 -7.16 -16.42 -12.51
N VAL A 82 -7.62 -15.72 -11.48
CA VAL A 82 -9.03 -15.47 -11.20
C VAL A 82 -9.27 -13.97 -11.41
N LYS A 83 -10.29 -13.63 -12.20
CA LYS A 83 -10.74 -12.25 -12.45
C LYS A 83 -12.19 -12.10 -12.02
N ARG A 84 -12.52 -11.01 -11.34
CA ARG A 84 -13.84 -10.72 -10.78
C ARG A 84 -14.13 -9.23 -10.85
N THR A 85 -15.36 -8.87 -10.52
CA THR A 85 -15.79 -7.49 -10.32
C THR A 85 -16.36 -7.38 -8.91
N GLY A 86 -15.89 -6.37 -8.18
CA GLY A 86 -16.36 -5.98 -6.87
C GLY A 86 -17.04 -4.61 -6.90
N THR A 87 -17.41 -4.12 -5.73
CA THR A 87 -17.79 -2.70 -5.53
C THR A 87 -16.98 -2.10 -4.40
N VAL A 88 -16.52 -0.87 -4.59
CA VAL A 88 -15.74 -0.13 -3.59
C VAL A 88 -16.44 1.17 -3.22
N ASN A 89 -16.38 1.55 -1.95
CA ASN A 89 -16.75 2.87 -1.44
C ASN A 89 -15.59 3.46 -0.63
N GLY A 90 -15.57 4.77 -0.47
CA GLY A 90 -14.62 5.46 0.41
C GLY A 90 -15.35 6.37 1.40
N GLU A 91 -15.01 6.24 2.68
CA GLU A 91 -15.58 7.04 3.78
C GLU A 91 -14.49 7.50 4.75
N GLY A 92 -14.16 8.79 4.73
CA GLY A 92 -13.00 9.30 5.47
C GLY A 92 -11.73 8.60 4.99
N ALA A 93 -11.03 7.90 5.90
CA ALA A 93 -9.86 7.10 5.58
C ALA A 93 -10.18 5.62 5.26
N ASN A 94 -11.45 5.20 5.30
CA ASN A 94 -11.84 3.81 5.10
C ASN A 94 -12.14 3.53 3.63
N VAL A 95 -11.46 2.53 3.06
CA VAL A 95 -11.79 1.91 1.78
C VAL A 95 -12.63 0.68 2.08
N ILE A 96 -13.87 0.66 1.61
CA ILE A 96 -14.85 -0.39 1.90
C ILE A 96 -15.12 -1.16 0.61
N ASP A 97 -14.65 -2.40 0.56
CA ASP A 97 -14.78 -3.29 -0.59
C ASP A 97 -15.84 -4.34 -0.33
N SER A 98 -16.66 -4.66 -1.32
CA SER A 98 -17.64 -5.75 -1.27
C SER A 98 -17.40 -6.71 -2.42
N ASP A 99 -16.70 -7.81 -2.10
CA ASP A 99 -16.18 -8.75 -3.08
C ASP A 99 -16.80 -10.13 -2.92
N SER A 100 -17.44 -10.62 -3.99
CA SER A 100 -18.04 -11.95 -4.00
C SER A 100 -16.99 -13.04 -3.72
N GLY A 101 -17.19 -13.77 -2.62
CA GLY A 101 -16.28 -14.81 -2.13
C GLY A 101 -15.34 -14.37 -1.00
N PHE A 102 -15.16 -13.06 -0.81
CA PHE A 102 -14.32 -12.49 0.27
C PHE A 102 -15.15 -11.80 1.36
N GLY A 103 -16.36 -11.34 1.01
CA GLY A 103 -17.25 -10.61 1.90
C GLY A 103 -17.01 -9.10 1.82
N GLU A 104 -17.60 -8.35 2.74
CA GLU A 104 -17.36 -6.91 2.87
C GLU A 104 -16.14 -6.67 3.75
N THR A 105 -15.10 -6.05 3.20
CA THR A 105 -13.84 -5.73 3.89
C THR A 105 -13.62 -4.23 4.00
N ASN A 106 -12.83 -3.82 4.97
CA ASN A 106 -12.43 -2.43 5.18
C ASN A 106 -10.90 -2.34 5.31
N THR A 107 -10.31 -1.45 4.53
CA THR A 107 -8.94 -0.99 4.70
C THR A 107 -8.93 0.44 5.22
N THR A 108 -8.53 0.62 6.48
CA THR A 108 -8.28 1.97 7.04
C THR A 108 -6.93 2.47 6.55
N LEU A 109 -6.91 3.51 5.72
CA LEU A 109 -5.67 4.07 5.18
C LEU A 109 -4.89 4.82 6.26
N LEU A 110 -3.62 4.46 6.40
CA LEU A 110 -2.64 5.14 7.25
C LEU A 110 -1.87 6.21 6.47
N TYR A 111 -1.65 5.95 5.18
CA TYR A 111 -0.94 6.84 4.28
C TYR A 111 -1.36 6.59 2.84
N SER A 112 -1.45 7.64 2.05
CA SER A 112 -1.57 7.58 0.60
C SER A 112 -1.04 8.89 0.03
N ASP A 113 -0.19 8.79 -0.97
CA ASP A 113 0.23 9.96 -1.75
C ASP A 113 -0.71 10.24 -2.93
N TYR A 114 -1.73 9.39 -3.08
CA TYR A 114 -2.74 9.43 -4.15
C TYR A 114 -2.18 9.20 -5.56
N GLN A 115 -0.92 8.76 -5.70
CA GLN A 115 -0.26 8.67 -7.01
C GLN A 115 0.56 7.40 -7.17
N ASN A 116 1.38 7.05 -6.18
CA ASN A 116 2.36 5.97 -6.28
C ASN A 116 2.01 4.80 -5.37
N CYS A 117 1.50 5.04 -4.17
CA CYS A 117 1.24 3.96 -3.22
C CYS A 117 0.28 4.35 -2.08
N ALA A 118 -0.19 3.32 -1.37
CA ALA A 118 -1.01 3.46 -0.19
C ALA A 118 -0.65 2.39 0.84
N VAL A 119 -0.78 2.73 2.12
CA VAL A 119 -0.57 1.83 3.26
C VAL A 119 -1.82 1.85 4.12
N GLY A 120 -2.30 0.67 4.52
CA GLY A 120 -3.54 0.57 5.27
C GLY A 120 -3.66 -0.65 6.17
N LEU A 121 -4.69 -0.60 7.01
CA LEU A 121 -5.07 -1.63 7.97
C LEU A 121 -6.33 -2.34 7.48
N PHE A 122 -6.14 -3.55 6.96
CA PHE A 122 -7.15 -4.40 6.34
C PHE A 122 -7.84 -5.32 7.36
N HIS A 123 -9.17 -5.35 7.36
CA HIS A 123 -9.99 -6.22 8.20
C HIS A 123 -11.41 -6.43 7.60
N GLY A 124 -12.25 -7.22 8.28
CA GLY A 124 -13.64 -7.45 7.88
C GLY A 124 -13.86 -8.71 7.05
N GLY A 125 -15.07 -8.92 6.55
CA GLY A 125 -15.44 -10.05 5.71
C GLY A 125 -15.09 -11.40 6.35
N ASN A 126 -14.41 -12.25 5.57
CA ASN A 126 -13.92 -13.55 6.03
C ASN A 126 -12.49 -13.50 6.61
N VAL A 127 -11.93 -12.30 6.83
CA VAL A 127 -10.57 -12.10 7.34
C VAL A 127 -10.53 -12.38 8.85
N LYS A 128 -9.64 -13.26 9.27
CA LYS A 128 -9.42 -13.58 10.69
C LYS A 128 -8.28 -12.74 11.27
N ASP A 129 -8.38 -12.40 12.55
CA ASP A 129 -7.27 -11.88 13.38
C ASP A 129 -6.59 -10.59 12.86
N GLY A 130 -7.40 -9.58 12.52
CA GLY A 130 -6.96 -8.26 12.06
C GLY A 130 -6.92 -7.16 13.13
N PRO A 131 -6.51 -5.93 12.77
CA PRO A 131 -6.21 -5.51 11.40
C PRO A 131 -4.84 -6.00 10.88
N HIS A 132 -4.79 -6.34 9.60
CA HIS A 132 -3.58 -6.70 8.88
C HIS A 132 -3.03 -5.50 8.15
N LEU A 133 -1.72 -5.29 8.25
CA LEU A 133 -1.04 -4.24 7.53
C LEU A 133 -0.84 -4.63 6.06
N GLU A 134 -1.16 -3.72 5.14
CA GLU A 134 -1.01 -3.88 3.69
C GLU A 134 -0.34 -2.67 3.04
N LEU A 135 0.51 -2.93 2.04
CA LEU A 135 1.11 -1.93 1.14
C LEU A 135 0.63 -2.18 -0.28
N PHE A 136 0.03 -1.17 -0.87
CA PHE A 136 -0.40 -1.15 -2.24
C PHE A 136 0.44 -0.17 -3.08
N LYS A 137 0.64 -0.50 -4.35
CA LYS A 137 1.38 0.33 -5.31
C LYS A 137 0.61 0.51 -6.61
N TYR A 138 0.46 1.74 -7.07
CA TYR A 138 -0.10 2.03 -8.39
C TYR A 138 0.88 1.65 -9.50
N SER A 139 0.35 1.13 -10.60
CA SER A 139 1.14 0.72 -11.76
C SER A 139 1.87 1.88 -12.44
N ALA A 140 1.38 3.10 -12.25
CA ALA A 140 2.03 4.32 -12.73
C ALA A 140 3.20 4.78 -11.85
N GLY A 141 3.29 4.27 -10.61
CA GLY A 141 4.34 4.65 -9.67
C GLY A 141 5.67 3.98 -9.99
N ALA A 142 6.73 4.79 -10.10
CA ALA A 142 8.07 4.30 -10.36
C ALA A 142 8.63 3.49 -9.17
N ASP A 143 9.33 2.39 -9.49
CA ASP A 143 9.92 1.43 -8.53
C ASP A 143 10.94 2.08 -7.59
N ASP A 144 11.62 3.14 -8.02
CA ASP A 144 12.64 3.88 -7.30
C ASP A 144 12.17 5.28 -6.86
N SER A 145 10.86 5.53 -6.87
CA SER A 145 10.33 6.83 -6.45
C SER A 145 10.52 7.07 -4.96
N GLN A 146 10.87 8.30 -4.61
CA GLN A 146 10.88 8.80 -3.22
C GLN A 146 9.51 8.59 -2.54
N ALA A 147 8.43 8.64 -3.31
CA ALA A 147 7.09 8.37 -2.80
C ALA A 147 6.89 6.91 -2.35
N LEU A 148 7.43 5.93 -3.07
CA LEU A 148 7.39 4.53 -2.63
C LEU A 148 8.20 4.34 -1.35
N GLN A 149 9.33 5.05 -1.18
CA GLN A 149 10.09 5.03 0.07
C GLN A 149 9.24 5.51 1.25
N CYS A 150 8.42 6.54 1.08
CA CYS A 150 7.48 6.97 2.13
C CYS A 150 6.49 5.87 2.51
N CYS A 151 5.90 5.15 1.56
CA CYS A 151 5.01 4.02 1.90
C CYS A 151 5.74 2.87 2.60
N GLU A 152 6.96 2.56 2.18
CA GLU A 152 7.79 1.54 2.82
C GLU A 152 8.17 1.93 4.27
N GLU A 153 8.52 3.19 4.50
CA GLU A 153 8.77 3.73 5.84
C GLU A 153 7.51 3.64 6.71
N ARG A 154 6.34 4.07 6.20
CA ARG A 154 5.06 3.99 6.93
C ARG A 154 4.65 2.55 7.24
N PHE A 155 4.89 1.63 6.31
CA PHE A 155 4.65 0.21 6.53
C PHE A 155 5.58 -0.33 7.62
N ALA A 156 6.88 -0.01 7.58
CA ALA A 156 7.84 -0.46 8.59
C ALA A 156 7.52 0.11 9.99
N GLU A 157 7.16 1.38 10.10
CA GLU A 157 6.72 2.02 11.34
C GLU A 157 5.49 1.31 11.94
N GLU A 158 4.47 1.06 11.12
CA GLU A 158 3.26 0.39 11.58
C GLU A 158 3.50 -1.09 11.94
N LEU A 159 4.36 -1.79 11.19
CA LEU A 159 4.75 -3.16 11.50
C LEU A 159 5.38 -3.25 12.89
N GLN A 160 6.30 -2.33 13.21
CA GLN A 160 6.90 -2.22 14.53
C GLN A 160 5.87 -1.86 15.60
N ARG A 161 4.95 -0.93 15.31
CA ARG A 161 3.88 -0.55 16.25
C ARG A 161 2.97 -1.73 16.60
N GLN A 162 2.77 -2.66 15.67
CA GLN A 162 2.02 -3.91 15.89
C GLN A 162 2.85 -5.01 16.56
N ALA A 163 4.10 -4.73 16.97
CA ALA A 163 5.06 -5.71 17.49
C ALA A 163 5.30 -6.89 16.53
N LYS A 164 5.14 -6.66 15.22
CA LYS A 164 5.44 -7.61 14.15
C LYS A 164 6.84 -7.38 13.60
N THR A 165 7.34 -8.35 12.86
CA THR A 165 8.66 -8.37 12.25
C THR A 165 8.58 -8.66 10.76
N ALA A 166 9.72 -8.58 10.05
CA ALA A 166 9.78 -8.95 8.64
C ALA A 166 9.36 -10.41 8.37
N ALA A 167 9.44 -11.30 9.37
CA ALA A 167 8.98 -12.69 9.22
C ALA A 167 7.45 -12.80 9.12
N ASP A 168 6.72 -11.78 9.57
CA ASP A 168 5.26 -11.70 9.50
C ASP A 168 4.77 -11.11 8.16
N VAL A 169 5.69 -10.64 7.31
CA VAL A 169 5.40 -9.98 6.05
C VAL A 169 5.40 -10.98 4.90
N ILE A 170 4.35 -10.93 4.08
CA ILE A 170 4.21 -11.71 2.86
C ILE A 170 4.40 -10.76 1.67
N GLU A 171 5.39 -11.05 0.84
CA GLU A 171 5.56 -10.42 -0.48
C GLU A 171 4.52 -11.01 -1.45
N VAL A 172 3.41 -10.29 -1.64
CA VAL A 172 2.25 -10.74 -2.41
C VAL A 172 2.50 -10.63 -3.92
N ASN A 173 3.29 -9.65 -4.35
CA ASN A 173 3.57 -9.38 -5.77
C ASN A 173 4.87 -10.05 -6.29
N LYS A 174 5.48 -10.94 -5.50
CA LYS A 174 6.74 -11.60 -5.88
C LYS A 174 6.56 -12.43 -7.17
N ASP A 175 7.46 -12.22 -8.13
CA ASP A 175 7.51 -12.92 -9.42
C ASP A 175 6.20 -12.81 -10.24
N CYS A 176 5.43 -11.73 -10.04
CA CYS A 176 4.14 -11.53 -10.69
C CYS A 176 4.29 -10.93 -12.09
N VAL A 177 3.72 -11.61 -13.08
CA VAL A 177 3.45 -11.07 -14.42
C VAL A 177 1.94 -10.84 -14.50
N TYR A 178 1.52 -9.60 -14.28
CA TYR A 178 0.12 -9.21 -14.27
C TYR A 178 -0.48 -9.29 -15.68
N PRO A 179 -1.72 -9.78 -15.84
CA PRO A 179 -2.39 -9.75 -17.13
C PRO A 179 -2.61 -8.30 -17.57
N GLU A 180 -2.60 -8.03 -18.88
CA GLU A 180 -3.01 -6.74 -19.44
C GLU A 180 -4.47 -6.41 -19.09
#